data_AF-A0A7L9QDV7-F1
#
_entry.id   AF-A0A7L9QDV7-F1
#
_cell.length_a   1.000
_cell.length_b   1.000
_cell.length_c   1.000
_cell.angle_alpha   90.00
_cell.angle_beta   90.00
_cell.angle_gamma   90.00
#
_symmetry.space_group_name_H-M   'P 1'
#
loop_
_entity.id
_entity.type
_entity.pdbx_description
1 polymer ?
#
loop_
_entity_poly.entity_id
_entity_poly.type
_entity_poly.pdbx_seq_one_letter_code
_entity_poly.pdbx_strand_id
1 'polypeptide(L)'
;MMVNLFSSFDLSTSILSLSLNWMSTLLGMLIIPLMFWLIPNRIQLLWNKISITLYNEFKVLIGPSSSKGTILIFISLFSLIMFSNFLGLFPYIFTSTSHMTMTLSLALPLWLSFMLFGWINHTTHMLAHLVPEGTPPVLTPFMVCIETISNMIRPGTLAVRLAANMIPGHLLLTLLGNNGPSLSMSMLQLLLLAQILLLILETAVSFIQAYVFTVLTTLYSTEVY
;
A
#
# COMPACT_ATOMS: atom_id res chain seq x y z
N MET A 1 -1.86 6.08 34.19
CA MET A 1 -1.12 4.98 33.54
C MET A 1 -0.43 5.61 32.34
N MET A 2 0.91 5.55 32.22
CA MET A 2 1.58 5.99 30.98
C MET A 2 1.19 4.97 29.90
N VAL A 3 0.09 5.24 29.22
CA VAL A 3 -0.23 4.53 28.00
C VAL A 3 0.79 5.08 27.00
N ASN A 4 1.87 4.33 26.80
CA ASN A 4 2.86 4.65 25.79
C ASN A 4 2.09 4.90 24.48
N LEU A 5 2.38 5.99 23.78
CA LEU A 5 1.72 6.32 22.50
C LEU A 5 1.78 5.17 21.49
N PHE A 6 2.78 4.30 21.64
CA PHE A 6 2.97 3.11 20.83
C PHE A 6 2.06 1.93 21.21
N SER A 7 1.32 1.97 22.32
CA SER A 7 0.46 0.87 22.74
C SER A 7 -0.70 0.61 21.77
N SER A 8 -1.09 1.61 20.96
CA SER A 8 -2.07 1.41 19.87
C SER A 8 -1.52 0.55 18.72
N PHE A 9 -0.19 0.44 18.63
CA PHE A 9 0.51 -0.37 17.63
C PHE A 9 1.04 -1.70 18.21
N ASP A 10 0.84 -1.97 19.50
CA ASP A 10 1.36 -3.19 20.11
C ASP A 10 0.56 -4.41 19.64
N LEU A 11 1.23 -5.29 18.88
CA LEU A 11 0.71 -6.58 18.43
C LEU A 11 0.46 -7.57 19.58
N SER A 12 1.06 -7.33 20.75
CA SER A 12 1.04 -8.22 21.91
C SER A 12 -0.27 -8.19 22.69
N THR A 13 -1.24 -7.34 22.32
CA THR A 13 -2.58 -7.38 22.90
C THR A 13 -3.33 -8.61 22.40
N SER A 14 -3.03 -9.77 22.98
CA SER A 14 -3.75 -11.00 22.73
C SER A 14 -4.93 -11.12 23.68
N ILE A 15 -6.17 -11.14 23.17
CA ILE A 15 -7.29 -11.64 23.95
C ILE A 15 -7.24 -13.16 23.84
N LEU A 16 -7.21 -13.86 24.97
CA LEU A 16 -7.23 -15.33 25.00
C LEU A 16 -6.11 -15.96 24.14
N SER A 17 -4.88 -15.42 24.20
CA SER A 17 -3.71 -15.85 23.41
C SER A 17 -3.80 -15.70 21.88
N LEU A 18 -4.91 -15.19 21.35
CA LEU A 18 -5.10 -14.90 19.93
C LEU A 18 -4.81 -13.42 19.65
N SER A 19 -3.94 -13.16 18.67
CA SER A 19 -3.66 -11.81 18.17
C SER A 19 -4.79 -11.31 17.26
N LEU A 20 -5.91 -10.89 17.86
CA LEU A 20 -7.11 -10.43 17.14
C LEU A 20 -6.90 -9.14 16.33
N ASN A 21 -5.83 -8.40 16.55
CA ASN A 21 -5.53 -7.15 15.83
C ASN A 21 -5.46 -7.38 14.30
N TRP A 22 -5.03 -8.57 13.86
CA TRP A 22 -4.98 -8.93 12.44
C TRP A 22 -6.36 -9.09 11.80
N MET A 23 -7.44 -9.26 12.59
CA MET A 23 -8.81 -9.30 12.09
C MET A 23 -9.21 -8.00 11.38
N SER A 24 -8.54 -6.88 11.66
CA SER A 24 -8.80 -5.61 10.96
C SER A 24 -8.52 -5.69 9.46
N THR A 25 -7.57 -6.53 9.04
CA THR A 25 -7.32 -6.78 7.60
C THR A 25 -8.53 -7.42 6.92
N LEU A 26 -9.19 -8.36 7.60
CA LEU A 26 -10.35 -9.09 7.08
C LEU A 26 -11.60 -8.19 7.03
N LEU A 27 -11.72 -7.23 7.97
CA LEU A 27 -12.80 -6.23 7.92
C LEU A 27 -12.77 -5.41 6.63
N GLY A 28 -11.59 -5.07 6.11
CA GLY A 28 -11.46 -4.33 4.85
C GLY A 28 -12.04 -5.08 3.65
N MET A 29 -11.89 -6.41 3.62
CA MET A 29 -12.44 -7.23 2.54
C MET A 29 -13.96 -7.32 2.57
N LEU A 30 -14.58 -7.26 3.76
CA LEU A 30 -16.05 -7.33 3.91
C LEU A 30 -16.77 -6.09 3.34
N ILE A 31 -16.06 -4.96 3.18
CA ILE A 31 -16.64 -3.72 2.64
C ILE A 31 -16.85 -3.82 1.12
N ILE A 32 -16.16 -4.74 0.45
CA ILE A 32 -16.29 -4.92 -1.00
C ILE A 32 -17.71 -5.39 -1.33
N PRO A 33 -18.47 -4.66 -2.17
CA PRO A 33 -19.86 -4.99 -2.45
C PRO A 33 -19.96 -6.34 -3.17
N LEU A 34 -20.75 -7.25 -2.61
CA LEU A 34 -21.03 -8.56 -3.19
C LEU A 34 -22.12 -8.47 -4.28
N MET A 35 -21.87 -9.10 -5.42
CA MET A 35 -22.77 -9.12 -6.58
C MET A 35 -23.85 -10.21 -6.41
N PHE A 36 -24.83 -10.02 -5.52
CA PHE A 36 -25.90 -11.02 -5.34
C PHE A 36 -27.08 -10.84 -6.31
N TRP A 37 -27.38 -9.62 -6.72
CA TRP A 37 -28.56 -9.28 -7.51
C TRP A 37 -28.19 -8.92 -8.95
N LEU A 38 -29.08 -9.28 -9.90
CA LEU A 38 -28.95 -8.95 -11.32
C LEU A 38 -28.86 -7.43 -11.56
N ILE A 39 -29.58 -6.63 -10.78
CA ILE A 39 -29.49 -5.17 -10.80
C ILE A 39 -28.49 -4.74 -9.72
N PRO A 40 -27.40 -4.04 -10.09
CA PRO A 40 -26.40 -3.62 -9.11
C PRO A 40 -26.94 -2.53 -8.19
N ASN A 41 -26.65 -2.64 -6.90
CA ASN A 41 -26.92 -1.58 -5.93
C ASN A 41 -26.06 -0.34 -6.22
N ARG A 42 -26.44 0.84 -5.68
CA ARG A 42 -25.69 2.10 -5.89
C ARG A 42 -24.20 1.99 -5.52
N ILE A 43 -23.90 1.28 -4.42
CA ILE A 43 -22.52 1.04 -3.96
C ILE A 43 -21.75 0.16 -4.96
N GLN A 44 -22.39 -0.89 -5.45
CA GLN A 44 -21.83 -1.80 -6.45
C GLN A 44 -21.62 -1.09 -7.80
N LEU A 45 -22.51 -0.17 -8.19
CA LEU A 45 -22.35 0.67 -9.37
C LEU A 45 -21.15 1.63 -9.24
N LEU A 46 -20.97 2.26 -8.07
CA LEU A 46 -19.81 3.09 -7.78
C LEU A 46 -18.51 2.26 -7.87
N TRP A 47 -18.50 1.10 -7.23
CA TRP A 47 -17.36 0.19 -7.24
C TRP A 47 -17.01 -0.31 -8.65
N ASN A 48 -18.02 -0.65 -9.45
CA ASN A 48 -17.83 -1.05 -10.84
C ASN A 48 -17.25 0.09 -11.69
N LYS A 49 -17.67 1.34 -11.45
CA LYS A 49 -17.06 2.49 -12.15
C LYS A 49 -15.58 2.63 -11.79
N ILE A 50 -15.23 2.53 -10.50
CA ILE A 50 -13.83 2.61 -10.02
C ILE A 50 -12.99 1.47 -10.62
N SER A 51 -13.50 0.24 -10.63
CA SER A 51 -12.75 -0.90 -11.19
C SER A 51 -12.57 -0.80 -12.70
N ILE A 52 -13.55 -0.27 -13.44
CA ILE A 52 -13.44 -0.04 -14.89
C ILE A 52 -12.41 1.06 -15.21
N THR A 53 -12.38 2.16 -14.44
CA THR A 53 -11.38 3.21 -14.67
C THR A 53 -9.97 2.70 -14.41
N LEU A 54 -9.76 1.95 -13.32
CA LEU A 54 -8.47 1.32 -13.02
C LEU A 54 -8.06 0.30 -14.08
N TYR A 55 -9.01 -0.52 -14.56
CA TYR A 55 -8.75 -1.46 -15.65
C TYR A 55 -8.25 -0.76 -16.90
N ASN A 56 -8.86 0.38 -17.28
CA ASN A 56 -8.44 1.12 -18.46
C ASN A 56 -7.03 1.73 -18.29
N GLU A 57 -6.71 2.28 -17.12
CA GLU A 57 -5.35 2.80 -16.84
C GLU A 57 -4.29 1.70 -16.86
N PHE A 58 -4.52 0.59 -16.15
CA PHE A 58 -3.56 -0.52 -16.13
C PHE A 58 -3.41 -1.20 -17.48
N LYS A 59 -4.49 -1.27 -18.27
CA LYS A 59 -4.41 -1.79 -19.64
C LYS A 59 -3.53 -0.92 -20.54
N VAL A 60 -3.55 0.40 -20.35
CA VAL A 60 -2.66 1.32 -21.09
C VAL A 60 -1.21 1.12 -20.65
N LEU A 61 -0.96 0.95 -19.35
CA LEU A 61 0.39 0.75 -18.81
C LEU A 61 1.02 -0.56 -19.26
N ILE A 62 0.29 -1.68 -19.22
CA ILE A 62 0.84 -3.00 -19.49
C ILE A 62 0.89 -3.33 -20.99
N GLY A 63 0.07 -2.67 -21.81
CA GLY A 63 0.04 -2.88 -23.25
C GLY A 63 -0.66 -4.19 -23.68
N PRO A 64 -0.65 -4.49 -24.99
CA PRO A 64 -1.46 -5.56 -25.59
C PRO A 64 -0.97 -6.99 -25.30
N SER A 65 0.23 -7.15 -24.74
CA SER A 65 0.89 -8.45 -24.53
C SER A 65 0.47 -9.16 -23.24
N SER A 66 -0.28 -8.51 -22.35
CA SER A 66 -0.59 -9.07 -21.02
C SER A 66 -1.90 -9.84 -20.93
N SER A 67 -1.87 -10.89 -20.10
CA SER A 67 -3.06 -11.67 -19.77
C SER A 67 -4.01 -10.85 -18.89
N LYS A 68 -5.32 -10.93 -19.17
CA LYS A 68 -6.38 -10.28 -18.38
C LYS A 68 -6.31 -10.60 -16.88
N GLY A 69 -5.71 -11.75 -16.52
CA GLY A 69 -5.54 -12.17 -15.12
C GLY A 69 -4.57 -11.29 -14.33
N THR A 70 -3.52 -10.73 -14.96
CA THR A 70 -2.56 -9.84 -14.28
C THR A 70 -3.22 -8.54 -13.82
N ILE A 71 -4.06 -7.95 -14.67
CA ILE A 71 -4.81 -6.72 -14.35
C ILE A 71 -5.75 -6.94 -13.16
N LEU A 72 -6.35 -8.13 -13.05
CA LEU A 72 -7.21 -8.47 -11.91
C LEU A 72 -6.44 -8.49 -10.59
N ILE A 73 -5.19 -8.99 -10.58
CA ILE A 73 -4.33 -9.00 -9.40
C ILE A 73 -4.02 -7.56 -8.95
N PHE A 74 -3.73 -6.65 -9.90
CA PHE A 74 -3.46 -5.25 -9.54
C PHE A 74 -4.70 -4.53 -9.00
N ILE A 75 -5.88 -4.79 -9.57
CA ILE A 75 -7.14 -4.22 -9.06
C ILE A 75 -7.47 -4.75 -7.66
N SER A 76 -7.21 -6.03 -7.38
CA SER A 76 -7.46 -6.61 -6.05
C SER A 76 -6.43 -6.14 -5.00
N LEU A 77 -5.18 -5.90 -5.40
CA LEU A 77 -4.18 -5.27 -4.52
C LEU A 77 -4.56 -3.83 -4.19
N PHE A 78 -5.01 -3.06 -5.18
CA PHE A 78 -5.48 -1.69 -4.97
C PHE A 78 -6.62 -1.67 -3.94
N SER A 79 -7.63 -2.52 -4.13
CA SER A 79 -8.78 -2.55 -3.24
C SER A 79 -8.40 -2.94 -1.81
N LEU A 80 -7.56 -3.96 -1.65
CA LEU A 80 -7.10 -4.42 -0.33
C LEU A 80 -6.37 -3.32 0.44
N ILE A 81 -5.43 -2.63 -0.20
CA ILE A 81 -4.64 -1.57 0.44
C ILE A 81 -5.51 -0.34 0.73
N MET A 82 -6.38 0.04 -0.20
CA MET A 82 -7.27 1.18 -0.03
C MET A 82 -8.22 0.98 1.16
N PHE A 83 -8.91 -0.15 1.25
CA PHE A 83 -9.86 -0.40 2.34
C PHE A 83 -9.19 -0.57 3.70
N SER A 84 -8.03 -1.22 3.76
CA SER A 84 -7.29 -1.38 5.02
C SER A 84 -6.75 -0.04 5.55
N ASN A 85 -6.23 0.82 4.67
CA ASN A 85 -5.78 2.16 5.06
C ASN A 85 -6.95 3.05 5.49
N PHE A 86 -8.06 3.04 4.74
CA PHE A 86 -9.23 3.86 5.08
C PHE A 86 -9.86 3.44 6.41
N LEU A 87 -9.98 2.13 6.66
CA LEU A 87 -10.46 1.63 7.95
C LEU A 87 -9.57 2.04 9.11
N GLY A 88 -8.26 2.09 8.88
CA GLY A 88 -7.29 2.48 9.88
C GLY A 88 -7.38 3.93 10.36
N LEU A 89 -8.09 4.81 9.64
CA LEU A 89 -8.28 6.20 10.04
C LEU A 89 -9.43 6.38 11.05
N PHE A 90 -10.30 5.37 11.21
CA PHE A 90 -11.36 5.43 12.21
C PHE A 90 -10.79 5.25 13.61
N PRO A 91 -11.35 5.95 14.62
CA PRO A 91 -10.89 5.84 15.99
C PRO A 91 -11.01 4.39 16.48
N TYR A 92 -9.99 3.93 17.20
CA TYR A 92 -9.90 2.59 17.81
C TYR A 92 -9.82 1.41 16.85
N ILE A 93 -9.68 1.64 15.53
CA ILE A 93 -9.39 0.56 14.59
C ILE A 93 -7.88 0.39 14.46
N PHE A 94 -7.41 -0.84 14.65
CA PHE A 94 -5.99 -1.18 14.47
C PHE A 94 -5.60 -1.10 12.98
N THR A 95 -4.63 -0.24 12.67
CA THR A 95 -4.05 -0.05 11.33
C THR A 95 -3.09 -1.19 10.98
N SER A 96 -3.59 -2.25 10.33
CA SER A 96 -2.76 -3.39 9.93
C SER A 96 -1.64 -3.05 8.95
N THR A 97 -1.80 -2.00 8.13
CA THR A 97 -0.80 -1.52 7.17
C THR A 97 0.34 -0.70 7.79
N SER A 98 0.23 -0.32 9.07
CA SER A 98 1.32 0.33 9.80
C SER A 98 2.47 -0.63 10.09
N HIS A 99 2.20 -1.93 10.20
CA HIS A 99 3.22 -2.92 10.42
C HIS A 99 3.93 -3.29 9.13
N MET A 100 5.25 -3.08 9.13
CA MET A 100 6.13 -3.45 8.03
C MET A 100 6.02 -4.93 7.65
N THR A 101 5.66 -5.81 8.59
CA THR A 101 5.44 -7.24 8.32
C THR A 101 4.33 -7.48 7.32
N MET A 102 3.21 -6.75 7.44
CA MET A 102 2.07 -6.86 6.52
C MET A 102 2.44 -6.30 5.14
N THR A 103 3.01 -5.09 5.09
CA THR A 103 3.36 -4.45 3.81
C THR A 103 4.45 -5.22 3.05
N LEU A 104 5.44 -5.76 3.76
CA LEU A 104 6.48 -6.60 3.16
C LEU A 104 5.91 -7.94 2.68
N SER A 105 4.98 -8.55 3.43
CA SER A 105 4.31 -9.78 2.98
C SER A 105 3.46 -9.61 1.72
N LEU A 106 2.98 -8.39 1.43
CA LEU A 106 2.31 -8.08 0.16
C LEU A 106 3.32 -7.84 -0.96
N ALA A 107 4.36 -7.03 -0.71
CA ALA A 107 5.30 -6.59 -1.74
C ALA A 107 6.29 -7.69 -2.19
N LEU A 108 6.81 -8.48 -1.26
CA LEU A 108 7.89 -9.42 -1.54
C LEU A 108 7.43 -10.60 -2.43
N PRO A 109 6.28 -11.26 -2.19
CA PRO A 109 5.80 -12.33 -3.08
C PRO A 109 5.50 -11.84 -4.50
N LEU A 110 4.92 -10.64 -4.64
CA LEU A 110 4.67 -10.05 -5.95
C LEU A 110 5.96 -9.83 -6.72
N TRP A 111 6.94 -9.19 -6.09
CA TRP A 111 8.25 -8.96 -6.71
C TRP A 111 8.96 -10.28 -7.06
N LEU A 112 8.98 -11.24 -6.13
CA LEU A 112 9.61 -12.54 -6.36
C LEU A 112 8.97 -13.27 -7.55
N SER A 113 7.64 -13.19 -7.67
CA SER A 113 6.91 -13.81 -8.79
C SER A 113 7.29 -13.21 -10.15
N PHE A 114 7.48 -11.88 -10.23
CA PHE A 114 7.91 -11.22 -11.46
C PHE A 114 9.36 -11.58 -11.80
N MET A 115 10.27 -11.56 -10.82
CA MET A 115 11.66 -11.93 -11.04
C MET A 115 11.81 -13.38 -11.52
N LEU A 116 11.09 -14.32 -10.89
CA LEU A 116 11.07 -15.72 -11.32
C LEU A 116 10.50 -15.86 -12.74
N PHE A 117 9.40 -15.18 -13.04
CA PHE A 117 8.80 -15.21 -14.38
C PHE A 117 9.80 -14.75 -15.45
N GLY A 118 10.48 -13.63 -15.23
CA GLY A 118 11.39 -13.10 -16.24
C GLY A 118 12.71 -13.88 -16.36
N TRP A 119 13.23 -14.46 -15.27
CA TRP A 119 14.36 -15.39 -15.37
C TRP A 119 14.02 -16.67 -16.12
N ILE A 120 12.78 -17.17 -16.03
CA ILE A 120 12.40 -18.39 -16.74
C ILE A 120 12.15 -18.12 -18.23
N ASN A 121 11.45 -17.03 -18.56
CA ASN A 121 10.98 -16.79 -19.92
C ASN A 121 11.95 -15.96 -20.79
N HIS A 122 12.64 -14.99 -20.19
CA HIS A 122 13.46 -14.01 -20.92
C HIS A 122 14.83 -13.80 -20.25
N THR A 123 15.60 -14.88 -20.08
CA THR A 123 16.94 -14.86 -19.46
C THR A 123 17.89 -13.83 -20.07
N THR A 124 17.97 -13.78 -21.40
CA THR A 124 18.91 -12.92 -22.12
C THR A 124 18.54 -11.45 -22.02
N HIS A 125 17.25 -11.13 -22.12
CA HIS A 125 16.76 -9.76 -21.98
C HIS A 125 16.93 -9.24 -20.56
N MET A 126 16.67 -10.08 -19.55
CA MET A 126 16.83 -9.67 -18.15
C MET A 126 18.30 -9.43 -17.77
N LEU A 127 19.22 -10.25 -18.28
CA LEU A 127 20.65 -10.02 -18.08
C LEU A 127 21.16 -8.78 -18.84
N ALA A 128 20.61 -8.51 -20.03
CA ALA A 128 20.93 -7.29 -20.78
C ALA A 128 20.47 -6.02 -20.05
N HIS A 129 19.30 -6.05 -19.40
CA HIS A 129 18.79 -4.91 -18.62
C HIS A 129 19.69 -4.54 -17.42
N LEU A 130 20.55 -5.44 -16.94
CA LEU A 130 21.49 -5.12 -15.85
C LEU A 130 22.62 -4.18 -16.29
N VAL A 131 22.85 -4.02 -17.60
CA VAL A 131 23.87 -3.13 -18.15
C VAL A 131 23.18 -2.01 -18.92
N PRO A 132 23.31 -0.74 -18.51
CA PRO A 132 22.78 0.36 -19.29
C PRO A 132 23.49 0.45 -20.65
N GLU A 133 22.69 0.59 -21.71
CA GLU A 133 23.14 0.86 -23.07
C GLU A 133 24.11 2.05 -23.09
N GLY A 134 25.30 1.88 -23.69
CA GLY A 134 26.28 2.96 -23.86
C GLY A 134 27.28 3.16 -22.70
N THR A 135 27.34 2.25 -21.72
CA THR A 135 28.37 2.33 -20.66
C THR A 135 29.77 1.92 -21.14
N PRO A 136 30.84 2.67 -20.80
CA PRO A 136 32.20 2.29 -21.17
C PRO A 136 32.62 1.00 -20.44
N PRO A 137 33.38 0.10 -21.09
CA PRO A 137 33.64 -1.27 -20.62
C PRO A 137 34.38 -1.37 -19.27
N VAL A 138 35.02 -0.29 -18.82
CA VAL A 138 35.71 -0.26 -17.52
C VAL A 138 34.73 -0.09 -16.35
N LEU A 139 33.60 0.57 -16.57
CA LEU A 139 32.60 0.89 -15.52
C LEU A 139 31.44 -0.13 -15.48
N THR A 140 31.36 -1.03 -16.46
CA THR A 140 30.30 -2.05 -16.56
C THR A 140 30.17 -2.95 -15.31
N PRO A 141 31.25 -3.46 -14.66
CA PRO A 141 31.05 -4.35 -13.51
C PRO A 141 30.45 -3.61 -12.30
N PHE A 142 30.79 -2.33 -12.12
CA PHE A 142 30.27 -1.52 -11.02
C PHE A 142 28.79 -1.17 -11.23
N MET A 143 28.39 -0.85 -12.46
CA MET A 143 26.99 -0.57 -12.79
C MET A 143 26.07 -1.78 -12.56
N VAL A 144 26.53 -3.00 -12.91
CA VAL A 144 25.76 -4.23 -12.64
C VAL A 144 25.55 -4.44 -11.14
N CYS A 145 26.57 -4.18 -10.31
CA CYS A 145 26.40 -4.25 -8.85
C CYS A 145 25.35 -3.25 -8.34
N ILE A 146 25.32 -2.03 -8.88
CA ILE A 146 24.32 -1.03 -8.47
C ILE A 146 22.93 -1.45 -8.91
N GLU A 147 22.75 -1.93 -10.15
CA GLU A 147 21.42 -2.30 -10.64
C GLU A 147 20.88 -3.57 -9.97
N THR A 148 21.75 -4.51 -9.61
CA THR A 148 21.34 -5.67 -8.79
C THR A 148 20.88 -5.25 -7.40
N ILE A 149 21.59 -4.32 -6.74
CA ILE A 149 21.18 -3.75 -5.45
C ILE A 149 19.88 -2.95 -5.60
N SER A 150 19.75 -2.13 -6.65
CA SER A 150 18.55 -1.32 -6.90
C SER A 150 17.32 -2.20 -7.06
N ASN A 151 17.43 -3.31 -7.79
CA ASN A 151 16.34 -4.26 -7.98
C ASN A 151 15.91 -4.94 -6.67
N MET A 152 16.85 -5.33 -5.81
CA MET A 152 16.51 -5.91 -4.50
C MET A 152 15.86 -4.90 -3.54
N ILE A 153 16.18 -3.61 -3.65
CA ILE A 153 15.64 -2.55 -2.79
C ILE A 153 14.20 -2.16 -3.18
N ARG A 154 13.77 -2.37 -4.42
CA ARG A 154 12.41 -2.03 -4.92
C ARG A 154 11.28 -2.51 -4.00
N PRO A 155 11.13 -3.81 -3.67
CA PRO A 155 10.04 -4.28 -2.80
C PRO A 155 10.13 -3.69 -1.38
N GLY A 156 11.35 -3.46 -0.88
CA GLY A 156 11.58 -2.83 0.41
C GLY A 156 11.07 -1.38 0.44
N THR A 157 11.43 -0.59 -0.57
CA THR A 157 11.00 0.83 -0.63
C THR A 157 9.50 0.99 -0.79
N LEU A 158 8.83 0.09 -1.54
CA LEU A 158 7.37 0.05 -1.64
C LEU A 158 6.71 -0.22 -0.28
N ALA A 159 7.20 -1.24 0.43
CA ALA A 159 6.64 -1.64 1.72
C ALA A 159 6.88 -0.59 2.81
N VAL A 160 8.07 0.02 2.86
CA VAL A 160 8.40 1.10 3.81
C VAL A 160 7.53 2.32 3.52
N ARG A 161 7.27 2.67 2.26
CA ARG A 161 6.47 3.86 1.91
C ARG A 161 5.04 3.76 2.44
N LEU A 162 4.43 2.58 2.38
CA LEU A 162 3.09 2.34 2.94
C LEU A 162 3.10 2.52 4.46
N ALA A 163 4.03 1.86 5.15
CA ALA A 163 4.11 1.90 6.61
C ALA A 163 4.45 3.31 7.13
N ALA A 164 5.43 3.98 6.50
CA ALA A 164 5.92 5.29 6.89
C ALA A 164 4.89 6.41 6.68
N ASN A 165 3.90 6.24 5.79
CA ASN A 165 2.81 7.21 5.65
C ASN A 165 1.69 6.98 6.67
N MET A 166 1.51 5.75 7.17
CA MET A 166 0.43 5.40 8.10
C MET A 166 0.82 5.58 9.57
N ILE A 167 2.07 5.25 9.96
CA ILE A 167 2.51 5.34 11.36
C ILE A 167 2.51 6.78 11.89
N PRO A 168 3.16 7.77 11.22
CA PRO A 168 3.33 9.10 11.78
C PRO A 168 2.03 9.89 11.84
N GLY A 169 1.13 9.70 10.87
CA GLY A 169 -0.17 10.35 10.85
C GLY A 169 -1.01 9.98 12.08
N HIS A 170 -1.21 8.68 12.29
CA HIS A 170 -1.93 8.18 13.46
C HIS A 170 -1.24 8.56 14.78
N LEU A 171 0.10 8.55 14.83
CA LEU A 171 0.85 9.02 16.00
C LEU A 171 0.62 10.52 16.26
N LEU A 172 0.58 11.34 15.22
CA LEU A 172 0.35 12.77 15.34
C LEU A 172 -1.10 13.09 15.77
N LEU A 173 -2.09 12.36 15.24
CA LEU A 173 -3.50 12.45 15.68
C LEU A 173 -3.65 12.13 17.17
N THR A 174 -3.01 11.05 17.64
CA THR A 174 -3.07 10.64 19.05
C THR A 174 -2.35 11.62 19.98
N LEU A 175 -1.20 12.16 19.56
CA LEU A 175 -0.48 13.20 20.31
C LEU A 175 -1.31 14.48 20.49
N LEU A 176 -1.88 14.99 19.39
CA LEU A 176 -2.73 16.18 19.44
C LEU A 176 -3.99 15.93 20.26
N GLY A 177 -4.61 14.75 20.12
CA GLY A 177 -5.78 14.36 20.90
C GLY A 177 -5.50 14.26 22.41
N ASN A 178 -4.37 13.68 22.81
CA ASN A 178 -4.00 13.52 24.22
C ASN A 178 -3.67 14.85 24.92
N ASN A 179 -3.14 15.82 24.18
CA ASN A 179 -2.87 17.16 24.72
C ASN A 179 -4.13 18.05 24.78
N GLY A 180 -5.19 17.70 24.03
CA GLY A 180 -6.48 18.38 24.01
C GLY A 180 -7.07 18.76 25.37
N PRO A 181 -7.25 17.82 26.33
CA PRO A 181 -7.89 18.11 27.61
C PRO A 181 -7.10 19.05 28.52
N SER A 182 -5.81 19.29 28.25
CA SER A 182 -4.96 20.19 29.04
C SER A 182 -4.97 21.65 28.55
N LEU A 183 -5.58 21.92 27.40
CA LEU A 183 -5.55 23.22 26.74
C LEU A 183 -6.73 24.12 27.18
N SER A 184 -6.51 25.43 27.08
CA SER A 184 -7.57 26.42 27.29
C SER A 184 -8.62 26.36 26.18
N MET A 185 -9.85 26.81 26.47
CA MET A 185 -10.98 26.71 25.54
C MET A 185 -10.74 27.46 24.20
N SER A 186 -9.97 28.56 24.22
CA SER A 186 -9.60 29.28 23.00
C SER A 186 -8.60 28.51 22.13
N MET A 187 -7.62 27.83 22.75
CA MET A 187 -6.65 27.00 22.03
C MET A 187 -7.27 25.67 21.56
N LEU A 188 -8.30 25.19 22.23
CA LEU A 188 -9.04 23.99 21.84
C LEU A 188 -9.73 24.14 20.47
N GLN A 189 -10.27 25.32 20.16
CA GLN A 189 -10.87 25.59 18.85
C GLN A 189 -9.84 25.50 17.72
N LEU A 190 -8.62 26.01 17.95
CA LEU A 190 -7.53 25.91 16.99
C LEU A 190 -7.06 24.46 16.81
N LEU A 191 -6.94 23.70 17.90
CA LEU A 191 -6.58 22.29 17.87
C LEU A 191 -7.58 21.47 17.04
N LEU A 192 -8.88 21.66 17.27
CA LEU A 192 -9.93 20.95 16.52
C LEU A 192 -9.85 21.25 15.02
N LEU A 193 -9.61 22.51 14.64
CA LEU A 193 -9.42 22.88 13.24
C LEU A 193 -8.20 22.16 12.63
N ALA A 194 -7.08 22.14 13.35
CA ALA A 194 -5.87 21.44 12.91
C ALA A 194 -6.09 19.93 12.76
N GLN A 195 -6.83 19.31 13.69
CA GLN A 195 -7.13 17.87 13.63
C GLN A 195 -8.06 17.51 12.46
N ILE A 196 -9.05 18.35 12.16
CA ILE A 196 -9.91 18.17 10.97
C ILE A 196 -9.08 18.25 9.69
N LEU A 197 -8.21 19.26 9.59
CA LEU A 197 -7.32 19.41 8.43
C LEU A 197 -6.38 18.22 8.27
N LEU A 198 -5.82 17.72 9.37
CA LEU A 198 -4.95 16.56 9.36
C LEU A 198 -5.70 15.28 8.92
N LEU A 199 -6.92 15.08 9.40
CA LEU A 199 -7.74 13.94 8.97
C LEU A 199 -8.05 14.00 7.46
N ILE A 200 -8.33 15.19 6.92
CA ILE A 200 -8.51 15.39 5.48
C ILE A 200 -7.22 15.06 4.72
N LEU A 201 -6.06 15.48 5.24
CA LEU A 201 -4.77 15.14 4.64
C LEU A 201 -4.55 13.62 4.63
N GLU A 202 -4.75 12.95 5.76
CA GLU A 202 -4.51 11.51 5.89
C GLU A 202 -5.47 10.67 5.04
N THR A 203 -6.73 11.07 4.95
CA THR A 203 -7.67 10.44 4.01
C THR A 203 -7.18 10.55 2.57
N ALA A 204 -6.71 11.72 2.14
CA ALA A 204 -6.13 11.88 0.81
C ALA A 204 -4.87 11.03 0.60
N VAL A 205 -3.94 11.03 1.57
CA VAL A 205 -2.72 10.21 1.53
C VAL A 205 -3.05 8.72 1.46
N SER A 206 -4.11 8.26 2.14
CA SER A 206 -4.52 6.86 2.14
C SER A 206 -4.92 6.34 0.75
N PHE A 207 -5.62 7.16 -0.04
CA PHE A 207 -5.97 6.83 -1.43
C PHE A 207 -4.77 6.90 -2.37
N ILE A 208 -3.97 7.97 -2.26
CA ILE A 208 -2.79 8.17 -3.12
C ILE A 208 -1.78 7.04 -2.91
N GLN A 209 -1.57 6.61 -1.67
CA GLN A 209 -0.58 5.58 -1.37
C GLN A 209 -0.99 4.20 -1.91
N ALA A 210 -2.27 3.85 -1.87
CA ALA A 210 -2.78 2.64 -2.52
C ALA A 210 -2.55 2.69 -4.04
N TYR A 211 -2.85 3.84 -4.65
CA TYR A 211 -2.65 4.05 -6.09
C TYR A 211 -1.18 3.93 -6.49
N VAL A 212 -0.28 4.67 -5.84
CA VAL A 212 1.16 4.68 -6.13
C VAL A 212 1.77 3.27 -5.98
N PHE A 213 1.36 2.51 -4.96
CA PHE A 213 1.81 1.13 -4.80
C PHE A 213 1.40 0.25 -6.00
N THR A 214 0.15 0.35 -6.44
CA THR A 214 -0.34 -0.43 -7.58
C THR A 214 0.26 -0.02 -8.92
N VAL A 215 0.48 1.28 -9.15
CA VAL A 215 1.09 1.75 -10.41
C VAL A 215 2.58 1.40 -10.48
N LEU A 216 3.31 1.47 -9.37
CA LEU A 216 4.72 1.06 -9.39
C LEU A 216 4.86 -0.46 -9.58
N THR A 217 4.00 -1.25 -8.93
CA THR A 217 4.01 -2.70 -9.15
C THR A 217 3.61 -3.09 -10.58
N THR A 218 2.70 -2.34 -11.24
CA THR A 218 2.40 -2.56 -12.66
C THR A 218 3.59 -2.19 -13.54
N LEU A 219 4.24 -1.05 -13.31
CA LEU A 219 5.45 -0.66 -14.05
C LEU A 219 6.59 -1.67 -13.89
N TYR A 220 6.81 -2.19 -12.68
CA TYR A 220 7.82 -3.23 -12.47
C TYR A 220 7.47 -4.52 -13.18
N SER A 221 6.18 -4.86 -13.32
CA SER A 221 5.81 -6.00 -14.15
C SER A 221 6.13 -5.77 -15.63
N THR A 222 5.90 -4.55 -16.13
CA THR A 222 6.18 -4.22 -17.54
C THR A 222 7.65 -4.18 -17.91
N GLU A 223 8.54 -3.89 -16.96
CA GLU A 223 9.99 -3.97 -17.21
C GLU A 223 10.46 -5.42 -17.41
N VAL A 224 9.69 -6.39 -16.91
CA VAL A 224 10.04 -7.82 -16.97
C VAL A 224 9.43 -8.51 -18.20
N TYR A 225 8.30 -8.02 -18.70
CA TYR A 225 7.65 -8.49 -19.92
C TYR A 225 8.32 -7.95 -21.18
#